data_AF-A0A2W6DQI2-F1
#
_entry.id   AF-A0A2W6DQI2-F1
#
_cell.length_a   1.000
_cell.length_b   1.000
_cell.length_c   1.000
_cell.angle_alpha   90.00
_cell.angle_beta   90.00
_cell.angle_gamma   90.00
#
_symmetry.space_group_name_H-M   'P 1'
#
loop_
_entity.id
_entity.type
_entity.pdbx_description
1 polymer ?
#
loop_
_entity_poly.entity_id
_entity_poly.type
_entity_poly.pdbx_seq_one_letter_code
_entity_poly.pdbx_strand_id
1 'polypeptide(L)'
;MNSILLTVTAAVTVAAAVRGTWSPCGLSMVSAINPFSEHARGNRYWLTSLWFIAGSVTGGALLGSGAGLIAWILRPLAGHLSITLAAAACLIAIAADLEVSGFHLPLHPRQVNELWLDRYRRWIYATGFGLQVGTGFATYIMTAATYLLVLLAGLSGSPAFALQIGLLFGFVRGLAVLWSSRARTPGALRSLHRRLSAAEPWSLRAVVAVEATGAVSVGYAALGGRGAAIAAASVVTVLGYRIIASGPARRDAENRALTVIR
;
A
#
# COMPACT_ATOMS: atom_id res chain seq x y z
N MET A 1 -10.31 6.11 -22.82
CA MET A 1 -9.46 5.62 -21.71
C MET A 1 -8.79 4.33 -22.14
N ASN A 2 -7.48 4.19 -21.93
CA ASN A 2 -6.76 2.96 -22.29
C ASN A 2 -7.07 1.86 -21.25
N SER A 3 -7.60 0.72 -21.71
CA SER A 3 -8.00 -0.40 -20.83
C SER A 3 -6.84 -0.96 -20.01
N ILE A 4 -5.64 -1.04 -20.59
CA ILE A 4 -4.43 -1.51 -19.90
C ILE A 4 -4.10 -0.61 -18.71
N LEU A 5 -4.16 0.71 -18.91
CA LEU A 5 -3.92 1.67 -17.82
C LEU A 5 -4.94 1.47 -16.69
N LEU A 6 -6.23 1.30 -17.00
CA LEU A 6 -7.25 1.09 -15.97
C LEU A 6 -7.02 -0.20 -15.18
N THR A 7 -6.70 -1.30 -15.86
CA THR A 7 -6.42 -2.59 -15.23
C THR A 7 -5.19 -2.53 -14.34
N VAL A 8 -4.10 -1.91 -14.81
CA VAL A 8 -2.88 -1.72 -14.03
C VAL A 8 -3.14 -0.85 -12.81
N THR A 9 -3.88 0.26 -12.97
CA THR A 9 -4.26 1.10 -11.82
C THR A 9 -5.04 0.31 -10.78
N ALA A 10 -6.01 -0.50 -11.18
CA ALA A 10 -6.79 -1.33 -10.26
C ALA A 10 -5.91 -2.37 -9.54
N ALA A 11 -5.02 -3.05 -10.26
CA ALA A 11 -4.10 -4.04 -9.68
C ALA A 11 -3.13 -3.39 -8.69
N VAL A 12 -2.49 -2.27 -9.06
CA VAL A 12 -1.62 -1.48 -8.18
C VAL A 12 -2.38 -1.01 -6.95
N THR A 13 -3.63 -0.57 -7.11
CA THR A 13 -4.47 -0.12 -6.00
C THR A 13 -4.70 -1.23 -4.97
N VAL A 14 -5.05 -2.43 -5.42
CA VAL A 14 -5.23 -3.58 -4.52
C VAL A 14 -3.91 -3.96 -3.86
N ALA A 15 -2.81 -4.01 -4.62
CA ALA A 15 -1.49 -4.35 -4.11
C ALA A 15 -1.01 -3.34 -3.05
N ALA A 16 -1.15 -2.04 -3.32
CA ALA A 16 -0.83 -0.95 -2.40
C ALA A 16 -1.69 -1.02 -1.13
N ALA A 17 -3.01 -1.21 -1.29
CA ALA A 17 -3.94 -1.30 -0.18
C ALA A 17 -3.61 -2.48 0.76
N VAL A 18 -3.34 -3.64 0.16
CA VAL A 18 -2.93 -4.85 0.88
C VAL A 18 -1.56 -4.61 1.54
N ARG A 19 -0.52 -4.17 0.83
CA ARG A 19 0.80 -3.93 1.44
C ARG A 19 0.76 -2.91 2.57
N GLY A 20 -0.06 -1.88 2.46
CA GLY A 20 -0.24 -0.90 3.54
C GLY A 20 -0.74 -1.50 4.84
N THR A 21 -1.25 -2.76 4.87
CA THR A 21 -1.71 -3.39 6.13
C THR A 21 -0.56 -3.81 7.02
N TRP A 22 0.62 -4.02 6.44
CA TRP A 22 1.84 -4.16 7.22
C TRP A 22 2.25 -2.79 7.75
N SER A 23 2.81 -2.70 8.95
CA SER A 23 3.36 -1.46 9.50
C SER A 23 4.56 -1.80 10.39
N PRO A 24 5.64 -0.99 10.40
CA PRO A 24 6.92 -1.35 11.02
C PRO A 24 6.80 -1.52 12.53
N CYS A 25 5.80 -0.89 13.15
CA CYS A 25 5.54 -1.01 14.59
C CYS A 25 4.73 -2.26 14.97
N GLY A 26 4.64 -3.27 14.09
CA GLY A 26 4.03 -4.55 14.43
C GLY A 26 2.51 -4.49 14.68
N LEU A 27 1.77 -3.77 13.82
CA LEU A 27 0.30 -3.79 13.66
C LEU A 27 -0.56 -3.17 14.79
N SER A 28 -0.33 -1.88 15.11
CA SER A 28 -1.13 -1.11 16.08
C SER A 28 -2.64 -1.12 15.82
N MET A 29 -3.07 -1.21 14.55
CA MET A 29 -4.50 -1.26 14.24
C MET A 29 -5.13 -2.63 14.51
N VAL A 30 -4.43 -3.74 14.20
CA VAL A 30 -4.88 -5.11 14.49
C VAL A 30 -4.82 -5.41 15.99
N SER A 31 -3.84 -4.83 16.69
CA SER A 31 -3.77 -4.91 18.16
C SER A 31 -4.79 -4.01 18.86
N ALA A 32 -5.12 -2.84 18.29
CA ALA A 32 -6.13 -1.94 18.83
C ALA A 32 -7.57 -2.46 18.63
N ILE A 33 -7.89 -2.95 17.42
CA ILE A 33 -9.23 -3.41 17.02
C ILE A 33 -9.20 -4.91 16.74
N ASN A 34 -9.56 -5.69 17.76
CA ASN A 34 -9.75 -7.13 17.67
C ASN A 34 -10.82 -7.59 18.67
N PRO A 35 -11.38 -8.80 18.53
CA PRO A 35 -12.43 -9.29 19.41
C PRO A 35 -12.07 -9.29 20.90
N PHE A 36 -10.82 -9.63 21.24
CA PHE A 36 -10.36 -9.66 22.64
C PHE A 36 -10.36 -8.26 23.26
N SER A 37 -9.71 -7.28 22.63
CA SER A 37 -9.63 -5.90 23.12
C SER A 37 -11.00 -5.22 23.13
N GLU A 38 -11.83 -5.45 22.12
CA GLU A 38 -13.18 -4.87 22.06
C GLU A 38 -14.10 -5.46 23.14
N HIS A 39 -14.01 -6.76 23.41
CA HIS A 39 -14.79 -7.38 24.48
C HIS A 39 -14.40 -6.86 25.86
N ALA A 40 -13.10 -6.65 26.11
CA ALA A 40 -12.61 -6.02 27.34
C ALA A 40 -13.17 -4.60 27.55
N ARG A 41 -13.47 -3.88 26.46
CA ARG A 41 -14.14 -2.56 26.49
C ARG A 41 -15.67 -2.63 26.49
N GLY A 42 -16.27 -3.82 26.58
CA GLY A 42 -17.73 -4.00 26.50
C GLY A 42 -18.32 -3.78 25.09
N ASN A 43 -17.49 -3.73 24.05
CA ASN A 43 -17.90 -3.46 22.68
C ASN A 43 -18.11 -4.76 21.88
N ARG A 44 -19.03 -4.68 20.91
CA ARG A 44 -19.20 -5.72 19.89
C ARG A 44 -18.27 -5.45 18.71
N TYR A 45 -17.28 -6.32 18.51
CA TYR A 45 -16.25 -6.21 17.47
C TYR A 45 -16.80 -6.04 16.05
N TRP A 46 -17.87 -6.74 15.68
CA TRP A 46 -18.43 -6.64 14.32
C TRP A 46 -18.92 -5.22 14.01
N LEU A 47 -19.46 -4.53 15.01
CA LEU A 47 -19.96 -3.17 14.85
C LEU A 47 -18.81 -2.16 14.84
N THR A 48 -17.74 -2.40 15.61
CA THR A 48 -16.48 -1.64 15.50
C THR A 48 -15.88 -1.79 14.11
N SER A 49 -15.88 -3.01 13.56
CA SER A 49 -15.39 -3.32 12.23
C SER A 49 -16.21 -2.61 11.15
N LEU A 50 -17.55 -2.55 11.30
CA LEU A 50 -18.42 -1.84 10.37
C LEU A 50 -18.12 -0.34 10.33
N TRP A 51 -17.98 0.30 11.50
CA TRP A 51 -17.60 1.72 11.58
C TRP A 51 -16.21 1.99 11.00
N PHE A 52 -15.26 1.08 11.25
CA PHE A 52 -13.93 1.17 10.67
C PHE A 52 -13.95 1.07 9.14
N ILE A 53 -14.67 0.09 8.58
CA ILE A 53 -14.81 -0.08 7.13
C ILE A 53 -15.49 1.14 6.51
N ALA A 54 -16.58 1.63 7.12
CA ALA A 54 -17.27 2.83 6.67
C ALA A 54 -16.33 4.06 6.67
N GLY A 55 -15.59 4.26 7.76
CA GLY A 55 -14.57 5.30 7.84
C GLY A 55 -13.50 5.16 6.76
N SER A 56 -13.02 3.94 6.51
CA SER A 56 -12.00 3.65 5.51
C SER A 56 -12.49 3.89 4.07
N VAL A 57 -13.73 3.54 3.77
CA VAL A 57 -14.37 3.87 2.48
C VAL A 57 -14.50 5.39 2.32
N THR A 58 -14.90 6.11 3.37
CA THR A 58 -14.94 7.58 3.35
C THR A 58 -13.56 8.19 3.15
N GLY A 59 -12.53 7.68 3.83
CA GLY A 59 -11.14 8.10 3.61
C GLY A 59 -10.66 7.82 2.18
N GLY A 60 -11.03 6.67 1.62
CA GLY A 60 -10.78 6.33 0.23
C GLY A 60 -11.51 7.25 -0.75
N ALA A 61 -12.74 7.66 -0.44
CA ALA A 61 -13.47 8.64 -1.23
C ALA A 61 -12.77 10.01 -1.24
N LEU A 62 -12.22 10.45 -0.10
CA LEU A 62 -11.41 11.69 -0.03
C LEU A 62 -10.15 11.58 -0.89
N LEU A 63 -9.42 10.47 -0.78
CA LEU A 63 -8.25 10.20 -1.62
C LEU A 63 -8.62 10.21 -3.11
N GLY A 64 -9.66 9.48 -3.48
CA GLY A 64 -10.15 9.37 -4.85
C GLY A 64 -10.68 10.70 -5.40
N SER A 65 -11.28 11.54 -4.56
CA SER A 65 -11.70 12.90 -4.95
C SER A 65 -10.49 13.80 -5.23
N GLY A 66 -9.45 13.73 -4.38
CA GLY A 66 -8.19 14.44 -4.63
C GLY A 66 -7.50 13.96 -5.90
N ALA A 67 -7.41 12.64 -6.10
CA ALA A 67 -6.92 12.06 -7.34
C ALA A 67 -7.80 12.42 -8.56
N GLY A 68 -9.10 12.57 -8.36
CA GLY A 68 -10.04 13.00 -9.39
C GLY A 68 -9.85 14.44 -9.82
N LEU A 69 -9.48 15.34 -8.89
CA LEU A 69 -9.05 16.69 -9.21
C LEU A 69 -7.77 16.67 -10.05
N ILE A 70 -6.79 15.85 -9.67
CA ILE A 70 -5.57 15.63 -10.48
C ILE A 70 -5.96 15.10 -11.86
N ALA A 71 -6.86 14.12 -11.95
CA ALA A 71 -7.30 13.56 -13.22
C ALA A 71 -7.99 14.59 -14.12
N TRP A 72 -8.78 15.49 -13.53
CA TRP A 72 -9.39 16.58 -14.25
C TRP A 72 -8.34 17.56 -14.81
N ILE A 73 -7.35 17.94 -14.01
CA ILE A 73 -6.24 18.83 -14.41
C ILE A 73 -5.38 18.18 -15.50
N LEU A 74 -5.06 16.90 -15.37
CA LEU A 74 -4.18 16.18 -16.31
C LEU A 74 -4.92 15.66 -17.55
N ARG A 75 -6.23 15.85 -17.65
CA ARG A 75 -7.04 15.41 -18.80
C ARG A 75 -6.48 15.85 -20.16
N PRO A 76 -5.89 17.06 -20.34
CA PRO A 76 -5.27 17.46 -21.61
C PRO A 76 -4.02 16.64 -21.98
N LEU A 77 -3.36 15.98 -21.03
CA LEU A 77 -2.20 15.10 -21.25
C LEU A 77 -2.59 13.66 -21.62
N ALA A 78 -3.89 13.38 -21.73
CA ALA A 78 -4.39 12.06 -22.09
C ALA A 78 -3.87 11.61 -23.47
N GLY A 79 -3.63 10.31 -23.63
CA GLY A 79 -3.08 9.72 -24.85
C GLY A 79 -1.70 9.11 -24.64
N HIS A 80 -0.84 9.12 -25.66
CA HIS A 80 0.45 8.43 -25.58
C HIS A 80 1.35 8.90 -24.44
N LEU A 81 1.39 10.21 -24.15
CA LEU A 81 2.20 10.76 -23.07
C LEU A 81 1.77 10.19 -21.70
N SER A 82 0.47 10.11 -21.42
CA SER A 82 -0.04 9.52 -20.17
C SER A 82 0.41 8.07 -19.96
N ILE A 83 0.48 7.28 -21.02
CA ILE A 83 0.92 5.87 -20.98
C ILE A 83 2.43 5.82 -20.74
N THR A 84 3.22 6.63 -21.44
CA THR A 84 4.68 6.68 -21.23
C THR A 84 5.03 7.12 -19.80
N LEU A 85 4.35 8.13 -19.27
CA LEU A 85 4.53 8.58 -17.88
C LEU A 85 4.12 7.49 -16.88
N ALA A 86 3.05 6.75 -17.16
CA ALA A 86 2.63 5.63 -16.31
C ALA A 86 3.67 4.49 -16.28
N ALA A 87 4.30 4.16 -17.40
CA ALA A 87 5.37 3.15 -17.45
C ALA A 87 6.60 3.61 -16.64
N ALA A 88 7.02 4.87 -16.82
CA ALA A 88 8.12 5.46 -16.05
C ALA A 88 7.81 5.49 -14.54
N ALA A 89 6.59 5.85 -14.16
CA ALA A 89 6.15 5.87 -12.77
C ALA A 89 6.20 4.49 -12.12
N CYS A 90 5.83 3.42 -12.84
CA CYS A 90 5.96 2.05 -12.34
C CYS A 90 7.42 1.70 -12.05
N LEU A 91 8.36 2.06 -12.94
CA LEU A 91 9.79 1.81 -12.72
C LEU A 91 10.35 2.60 -11.53
N ILE A 92 9.92 3.86 -11.35
CA ILE A 92 10.30 4.69 -10.20
C ILE A 92 9.78 4.06 -8.90
N ALA A 93 8.54 3.55 -8.90
CA ALA A 93 7.95 2.91 -7.73
C ALA A 93 8.73 1.64 -7.34
N ILE A 94 9.10 0.79 -8.32
CA ILE A 94 9.93 -0.39 -8.10
C ILE A 94 11.29 0.00 -7.50
N ALA A 95 11.93 1.06 -8.03
CA ALA A 95 13.22 1.52 -7.54
C ALA A 95 13.13 2.02 -6.09
N ALA A 96 12.05 2.73 -5.74
CA ALA A 96 11.79 3.20 -4.38
C ALA A 96 11.50 2.04 -3.41
N ASP A 97 10.66 1.08 -3.80
CA ASP A 97 10.30 -0.07 -2.96
C ASP A 97 11.46 -1.04 -2.72
N LEU A 98 12.41 -1.09 -3.66
CA LEU A 98 13.64 -1.88 -3.53
C LEU A 98 14.80 -1.08 -2.93
N GLU A 99 14.59 0.18 -2.58
CA GLU A 99 15.59 1.09 -2.00
C GLU A 99 16.88 1.13 -2.82
N VAL A 100 16.76 1.24 -4.15
CA VAL A 100 17.91 1.28 -5.06
C VAL A 100 18.77 2.48 -4.71
N SER A 101 20.03 2.25 -4.34
CA SER A 101 20.96 3.29 -3.89
C SER A 101 20.44 4.12 -2.70
N GLY A 102 19.58 3.55 -1.86
CA GLY A 102 18.95 4.25 -0.74
C GLY A 102 17.83 5.21 -1.13
N PHE A 103 17.39 5.18 -2.40
CA PHE A 103 16.24 5.97 -2.84
C PHE A 103 14.95 5.45 -2.21
N HIS A 104 14.26 6.31 -1.48
CA HIS A 104 12.92 6.05 -0.96
C HIS A 104 12.05 7.30 -1.14
N LEU A 105 10.74 7.08 -1.31
CA LEU A 105 9.78 8.17 -1.29
C LEU A 105 9.54 8.68 0.15
N PRO A 106 8.95 9.87 0.33
CA PRO A 106 8.71 10.43 1.66
C PRO A 106 7.96 9.45 2.57
N LEU A 107 8.53 9.18 3.74
CA LEU A 107 7.89 8.38 4.77
C LEU A 107 7.12 9.31 5.71
N HIS A 108 5.87 8.99 5.99
CA HIS A 108 5.09 9.63 7.05
C HIS A 108 4.99 8.69 8.25
N PRO A 109 5.87 8.81 9.26
CA PRO A 109 5.91 7.86 10.37
C PRO A 109 4.83 8.12 11.41
N ARG A 110 3.58 8.27 10.98
CA ARG A 110 2.43 8.53 11.85
C ARG A 110 1.50 7.33 11.87
N GLN A 111 1.11 6.92 13.07
CA GLN A 111 0.01 5.98 13.27
C GLN A 111 -1.23 6.70 13.79
N VAL A 112 -2.34 5.96 13.82
CA VAL A 112 -3.55 6.40 14.52
C VAL A 112 -3.23 6.62 16.00
N ASN A 113 -3.90 7.60 16.60
CA ASN A 113 -3.66 7.96 18.00
C ASN A 113 -4.40 6.99 18.94
N GLU A 114 -3.66 6.12 19.62
CA GLU A 114 -4.22 5.10 20.53
C GLU A 114 -5.01 5.69 21.71
N LEU A 115 -4.70 6.92 22.13
CA LEU A 115 -5.44 7.63 23.20
C LEU A 115 -6.93 7.82 22.87
N TRP A 116 -7.31 7.71 21.59
CA TRP A 116 -8.71 7.79 21.18
C TRP A 116 -9.54 6.61 21.67
N LEU A 117 -8.91 5.46 21.93
CA LEU A 117 -9.57 4.24 22.41
C LEU A 117 -10.19 4.42 23.79
N ASP A 118 -9.53 5.21 24.65
CA ASP A 118 -9.97 5.46 26.03
C ASP A 118 -10.76 6.77 26.17
N ARG A 119 -10.65 7.68 25.20
CA ARG A 119 -11.27 9.01 25.24
C ARG A 119 -12.61 9.09 24.52
N TYR A 120 -12.76 8.38 23.40
CA TYR A 120 -13.91 8.56 22.52
C TYR A 120 -14.80 7.33 22.46
N ARG A 121 -16.07 7.57 22.12
CA ARG A 121 -17.03 6.50 21.85
C ARG A 121 -16.57 5.66 20.66
N ARG A 122 -16.90 4.38 20.69
CA ARG A 122 -16.56 3.39 19.65
C ARG A 122 -16.68 3.87 18.21
N TRP A 123 -17.83 4.44 17.87
CA TRP A 123 -18.09 4.86 16.49
C TRP A 123 -17.16 6.00 16.05
N ILE A 124 -16.70 6.86 16.98
CA ILE A 124 -15.79 7.97 16.70
C ILE A 124 -14.39 7.42 16.40
N TYR A 125 -13.81 6.64 17.31
CA TYR A 125 -12.45 6.14 17.09
C TYR A 125 -12.39 5.17 15.92
N ALA A 126 -13.38 4.28 15.77
CA ALA A 126 -13.37 3.30 14.68
C ALA A 126 -13.48 3.99 13.32
N THR A 127 -14.41 4.94 13.18
CA THR A 127 -14.56 5.72 11.94
C THR A 127 -13.34 6.59 11.68
N GLY A 128 -12.81 7.26 12.71
CA GLY A 128 -11.63 8.13 12.59
C GLY A 128 -10.35 7.37 12.22
N PHE A 129 -10.16 6.17 12.78
CA PHE A 129 -9.06 5.29 12.41
C PHE A 129 -9.24 4.78 10.99
N GLY A 130 -10.46 4.35 10.64
CA GLY A 130 -10.82 3.96 9.28
C GLY A 130 -10.48 5.06 8.28
N LEU A 131 -10.94 6.29 8.51
CA LEU A 131 -10.69 7.43 7.63
C LEU A 131 -9.21 7.71 7.43
N GLN A 132 -8.41 7.70 8.50
CA GLN A 132 -6.96 7.87 8.41
C GLN A 132 -6.29 6.74 7.60
N VAL A 133 -6.71 5.50 7.83
CA VAL A 133 -6.17 4.32 7.14
C VAL A 133 -6.58 4.29 5.66
N GLY A 134 -7.83 4.67 5.36
CA GLY A 134 -8.41 4.67 4.03
C GLY A 134 -7.92 5.80 3.13
N THR A 135 -7.47 6.93 3.69
CA THR A 135 -6.81 7.99 2.89
C THR A 135 -5.41 7.59 2.43
N GLY A 136 -4.75 6.65 3.11
CA GLY A 136 -3.42 6.15 2.74
C GLY A 136 -2.24 7.08 3.06
N PHE A 137 -2.47 8.39 3.16
CA PHE A 137 -1.44 9.41 3.43
C PHE A 137 -1.45 9.95 4.87
N ALA A 138 -2.52 9.69 5.63
CA ALA A 138 -2.59 10.08 7.04
C ALA A 138 -1.88 9.09 7.99
N THR A 139 -1.43 7.95 7.46
CA THR A 139 -0.73 6.89 8.20
C THR A 139 0.54 6.47 7.48
N TYR A 140 1.31 5.55 8.06
CA TYR A 140 2.51 4.97 7.44
C TYR A 140 2.28 4.55 5.99
N ILE A 141 3.10 5.09 5.09
CA ILE A 141 3.19 4.68 3.69
C ILE A 141 4.27 3.61 3.59
N MET A 142 3.86 2.40 3.24
CA MET A 142 4.72 1.20 3.27
C MET A 142 5.30 0.82 1.91
N THR A 143 4.86 1.51 0.87
CA THR A 143 5.19 1.24 -0.52
C THR A 143 4.94 2.48 -1.36
N ALA A 144 5.81 2.69 -2.35
CA ALA A 144 5.67 3.66 -3.41
C ALA A 144 4.39 3.45 -4.24
N ALA A 145 3.82 2.24 -4.23
CA ALA A 145 2.56 1.93 -4.90
C ALA A 145 1.39 2.82 -4.46
N THR A 146 1.42 3.38 -3.23
CA THR A 146 0.43 4.36 -2.76
C THR A 146 0.53 5.70 -3.50
N TYR A 147 1.74 6.13 -3.85
CA TYR A 147 1.93 7.30 -4.71
C TYR A 147 1.59 6.96 -6.17
N LEU A 148 2.02 5.78 -6.62
CA LEU A 148 1.77 5.29 -7.97
C LEU A 148 0.27 5.25 -8.29
N LEU A 149 -0.57 4.73 -7.38
CA LEU A 149 -2.02 4.66 -7.63
C LEU A 149 -2.63 6.04 -7.85
N VAL A 150 -2.21 7.07 -7.10
CA VAL A 150 -2.74 8.44 -7.24
C VAL A 150 -2.33 9.01 -8.59
N LEU A 151 -1.07 8.80 -8.98
CA LEU A 151 -0.57 9.25 -10.26
C LEU A 151 -1.26 8.53 -11.42
N LEU A 152 -1.40 7.19 -11.37
CA LEU A 152 -2.08 6.43 -12.43
C LEU A 152 -3.58 6.76 -12.53
N ALA A 153 -4.24 6.96 -11.39
CA ALA A 153 -5.62 7.46 -11.36
C ALA A 153 -5.73 8.86 -11.97
N GLY A 154 -4.77 9.75 -11.70
CA GLY A 154 -4.65 11.07 -12.33
C GLY A 154 -4.45 10.98 -13.85
N LEU A 155 -3.46 10.19 -14.29
CA LEU A 155 -3.14 9.99 -15.71
C LEU A 155 -4.28 9.33 -16.50
N SER A 156 -5.27 8.73 -15.84
CA SER A 156 -6.48 8.23 -16.50
C SER A 156 -7.34 9.33 -17.15
N GLY A 157 -7.21 10.58 -16.69
CA GLY A 157 -8.00 11.72 -17.15
C GLY A 157 -9.49 11.68 -16.77
N SER A 158 -9.90 10.71 -15.93
CA SER A 158 -11.29 10.48 -15.54
C SER A 158 -11.47 10.64 -14.02
N PRO A 159 -12.11 11.75 -13.57
CA PRO A 159 -12.38 11.96 -12.15
C PRO A 159 -13.25 10.86 -11.52
N ALA A 160 -14.21 10.33 -12.29
CA ALA A 160 -15.06 9.23 -11.83
C ALA A 160 -14.27 7.94 -11.60
N PHE A 161 -13.33 7.62 -12.49
CA PHE A 161 -12.46 6.45 -12.32
C PHE A 161 -11.52 6.64 -11.12
N ALA A 162 -10.94 7.83 -10.95
CA ALA A 162 -10.10 8.13 -9.78
C ALA A 162 -10.86 7.99 -8.45
N LEU A 163 -12.13 8.42 -8.41
CA LEU A 163 -13.01 8.20 -7.25
C LEU A 163 -13.24 6.70 -6.99
N GLN A 164 -13.55 5.91 -8.02
CA GLN A 164 -13.72 4.46 -7.91
C GLN A 164 -12.45 3.77 -7.37
N ILE A 165 -11.29 4.19 -7.84
CA ILE A 165 -9.99 3.69 -7.37
C ILE A 165 -9.76 4.05 -5.90
N GLY A 166 -10.06 5.28 -5.49
CA GLY A 166 -10.01 5.68 -4.08
C GLY A 166 -10.96 4.87 -3.19
N LEU A 167 -12.20 4.65 -3.63
CA LEU A 167 -13.17 3.81 -2.93
C LEU A 167 -12.69 2.37 -2.80
N LEU A 168 -12.14 1.79 -3.88
CA LEU A 168 -11.56 0.45 -3.87
C LEU A 168 -10.39 0.36 -2.87
N PHE A 169 -9.48 1.33 -2.90
CA PHE A 169 -8.37 1.42 -1.96
C PHE A 169 -8.87 1.43 -0.51
N GLY A 170 -9.77 2.37 -0.19
CA GLY A 170 -10.36 2.50 1.14
C GLY A 170 -11.11 1.25 1.59
N PHE A 171 -11.85 0.60 0.69
CA PHE A 171 -12.56 -0.64 0.98
C PHE A 171 -11.61 -1.80 1.31
N VAL A 172 -10.61 -2.06 0.45
CA VAL A 172 -9.62 -3.13 0.67
C VAL A 172 -8.83 -2.90 1.96
N ARG A 173 -8.42 -1.66 2.23
CA ARG A 173 -7.80 -1.26 3.50
C ARG A 173 -8.72 -1.52 4.69
N GLY A 174 -10.00 -1.18 4.55
CA GLY A 174 -11.03 -1.38 5.58
C GLY A 174 -11.20 -2.85 5.95
N LEU A 175 -11.18 -3.75 4.96
CA LEU A 175 -11.33 -5.20 5.16
C LEU A 175 -10.18 -5.82 5.97
N ALA A 176 -9.03 -5.16 6.06
CA ALA A 176 -7.90 -5.64 6.85
C ALA A 176 -8.25 -5.83 8.34
N VAL A 177 -9.23 -5.07 8.86
CA VAL A 177 -9.74 -5.26 10.24
C VAL A 177 -10.21 -6.69 10.47
N LEU A 178 -10.79 -7.33 9.46
CA LEU A 178 -11.38 -8.66 9.57
C LEU A 178 -10.32 -9.76 9.74
N TRP A 179 -9.05 -9.49 9.44
CA TRP A 179 -7.96 -10.43 9.71
C TRP A 179 -7.79 -10.68 11.21
N SER A 180 -8.18 -9.71 12.05
CA SER A 180 -8.15 -9.84 13.52
C SER A 180 -9.36 -10.59 14.09
N SER A 181 -10.35 -10.96 13.28
CA SER A 181 -11.63 -11.56 13.72
C SER A 181 -11.49 -12.87 14.51
N ARG A 182 -10.37 -13.59 14.35
CA ARG A 182 -10.05 -14.82 15.08
C ARG A 182 -9.18 -14.61 16.31
N ALA A 183 -8.67 -13.39 16.54
CA ALA A 183 -7.83 -13.05 17.68
C ALA A 183 -8.68 -12.81 18.95
N ARG A 184 -9.25 -13.89 19.50
CA ARG A 184 -10.08 -13.86 20.73
C ARG A 184 -9.27 -14.03 22.01
N THR A 185 -7.98 -14.35 21.90
CA THR A 185 -7.07 -14.53 23.04
C THR A 185 -5.74 -13.83 22.77
N PRO A 186 -4.97 -13.46 23.81
CA PRO A 186 -3.62 -12.91 23.64
C PRO A 186 -2.67 -13.84 22.88
N GLY A 187 -2.82 -15.16 23.03
CA GLY A 187 -2.05 -16.15 22.28
C GLY A 187 -2.38 -16.15 20.78
N ALA A 188 -3.67 -16.09 20.43
CA ALA A 188 -4.12 -15.99 19.04
C ALA A 188 -3.66 -14.68 18.38
N LEU A 189 -3.72 -13.56 19.11
CA LEU A 189 -3.22 -12.28 18.65
C LEU A 189 -1.71 -12.33 18.37
N ARG A 190 -0.89 -12.86 19.30
CA ARG A 190 0.55 -13.05 19.07
C ARG A 190 0.86 -13.96 17.88
N SER A 191 0.07 -15.02 17.67
CA SER A 191 0.21 -15.89 16.50
C SER A 191 -0.07 -15.15 15.20
N LEU A 192 -1.13 -14.34 15.16
CA LEU A 192 -1.47 -13.50 14.00
C LEU A 192 -0.34 -12.52 13.68
N HIS A 193 0.21 -11.84 14.69
CA HIS A 193 1.35 -10.94 14.51
C HIS A 193 2.55 -11.66 13.88
N ARG A 194 2.93 -12.83 14.41
CA ARG A 194 4.03 -13.62 13.84
C ARG A 194 3.80 -14.03 12.38
N ARG A 195 2.57 -14.44 12.03
CA ARG A 195 2.22 -14.81 10.65
C ARG A 195 2.32 -13.63 9.70
N LEU A 196 1.83 -12.46 10.11
CA LEU A 196 1.90 -11.25 9.30
C LEU A 196 3.34 -10.75 9.15
N SER A 197 4.14 -10.76 10.21
CA SER A 197 5.58 -10.46 10.12
C SER A 197 6.31 -11.43 9.19
N ALA A 198 6.02 -12.74 9.25
CA ALA A 198 6.62 -13.72 8.34
C ALA A 198 6.19 -13.52 6.88
N ALA A 199 5.00 -12.97 6.64
CA ALA A 199 4.48 -12.67 5.31
C ALA A 199 4.97 -11.32 4.75
N GLU A 200 5.65 -10.48 5.54
CA GLU A 200 6.09 -9.16 5.11
C GLU A 200 6.95 -9.19 3.83
N PRO A 201 8.01 -10.02 3.72
CA PRO A 201 8.83 -10.05 2.50
C PRO A 201 8.02 -10.47 1.27
N TRP A 202 7.02 -11.33 1.46
CA TRP A 202 6.14 -11.79 0.38
C TRP A 202 5.18 -10.69 -0.07
N SER A 203 4.69 -9.86 0.86
CA SER A 203 3.86 -8.71 0.51
C SER A 203 4.61 -7.69 -0.35
N LEU A 204 5.86 -7.39 -0.01
CA LEU A 204 6.71 -6.50 -0.81
C LEU A 204 6.98 -7.08 -2.20
N ARG A 205 7.36 -8.37 -2.28
CA ARG A 205 7.57 -9.05 -3.57
C ARG A 205 6.32 -9.03 -4.45
N ALA A 206 5.14 -9.22 -3.85
CA ALA A 206 3.88 -9.18 -4.59
C ALA A 206 3.61 -7.79 -5.16
N VAL A 207 3.85 -6.72 -4.40
CA VAL A 207 3.73 -5.34 -4.92
C VAL A 207 4.70 -5.09 -6.05
N VAL A 208 5.99 -5.39 -5.87
CA VAL A 208 7.01 -5.21 -6.91
C VAL A 208 6.67 -6.01 -8.17
N ALA A 209 6.12 -7.23 -8.04
CA ALA A 209 5.67 -8.02 -9.17
C ALA A 209 4.49 -7.37 -9.92
N VAL A 210 3.54 -6.78 -9.20
CA VAL A 210 2.42 -6.01 -9.78
C VAL A 210 2.93 -4.76 -10.50
N GLU A 211 3.84 -4.01 -9.88
CA GLU A 211 4.45 -2.82 -10.50
C GLU A 211 5.27 -3.19 -11.74
N ALA A 212 6.05 -4.27 -11.70
CA ALA A 212 6.81 -4.76 -12.85
C ALA A 212 5.90 -5.19 -14.00
N THR A 213 4.84 -5.94 -13.68
CA THR A 213 3.82 -6.35 -14.68
C THR A 213 3.12 -5.12 -15.26
N GLY A 214 2.84 -4.11 -14.43
CA GLY A 214 2.32 -2.82 -14.83
C GLY A 214 3.26 -2.08 -15.79
N ALA A 215 4.55 -1.97 -15.44
CA ALA A 215 5.57 -1.32 -16.26
C ALA A 215 5.67 -1.97 -17.66
N VAL A 216 5.70 -3.30 -17.72
CA VAL A 216 5.77 -4.05 -18.99
C VAL A 216 4.49 -3.87 -19.80
N SER A 217 3.31 -3.99 -19.17
CA SER A 217 2.01 -3.90 -19.86
C SER A 217 1.77 -2.49 -20.42
N VAL A 218 2.05 -1.47 -19.61
CA VAL A 218 1.91 -0.06 -20.02
C VAL A 218 3.01 0.30 -21.04
N GLY A 219 4.24 -0.20 -20.88
CA GLY A 219 5.32 -0.05 -21.86
C GLY A 219 4.94 -0.65 -23.22
N TYR A 220 4.32 -1.83 -23.24
CA TYR A 220 3.75 -2.42 -24.46
C TYR A 220 2.69 -1.52 -25.09
N ALA A 221 1.79 -0.97 -24.28
CA ALA A 221 0.75 -0.06 -24.76
C ALA A 221 1.31 1.25 -25.34
N ALA A 222 2.47 1.72 -24.86
CA ALA A 222 3.10 2.96 -25.30
C ALA A 222 3.88 2.79 -26.62
N LEU A 223 4.71 1.75 -26.73
CA LEU A 223 5.71 1.59 -27.80
C LEU A 223 5.71 0.17 -28.43
N GLY A 224 4.67 -0.62 -28.20
CA GLY A 224 4.58 -2.00 -28.66
C GLY A 224 5.65 -2.91 -28.02
N GLY A 225 6.09 -3.93 -28.75
CA GLY A 225 7.08 -4.91 -28.26
C GLY A 225 8.40 -4.28 -27.76
N ARG A 226 8.83 -3.16 -28.36
CA ARG A 226 10.04 -2.42 -27.93
C ARG A 226 9.86 -1.83 -26.53
N GLY A 227 8.71 -1.24 -26.24
CA GLY A 227 8.42 -0.68 -24.92
C GLY A 227 8.36 -1.75 -23.82
N ALA A 228 7.73 -2.89 -24.12
CA ALA A 228 7.74 -4.05 -23.23
C ALA A 228 9.16 -4.55 -22.95
N ALA A 229 9.99 -4.70 -23.99
CA ALA A 229 11.37 -5.17 -23.85
C ALA A 229 12.22 -4.20 -23.01
N ILE A 230 12.11 -2.89 -23.25
CA ILE A 230 12.82 -1.87 -22.46
C ILE A 230 12.38 -1.95 -20.99
N ALA A 231 11.07 -1.95 -20.72
CA ALA A 231 10.56 -2.03 -19.36
C ALA A 231 11.01 -3.31 -18.64
N ALA A 232 10.93 -4.47 -19.31
CA ALA A 232 11.38 -5.74 -18.76
C ALA A 232 12.88 -5.72 -18.45
N ALA A 233 13.71 -5.21 -19.36
CA ALA A 233 15.14 -5.06 -19.14
C ALA A 233 15.45 -4.13 -17.96
N SER A 234 14.74 -3.01 -17.82
CA SER A 234 14.87 -2.09 -16.68
C SER A 234 14.50 -2.78 -15.36
N VAL A 235 13.39 -3.53 -15.32
CA VAL A 235 12.99 -4.30 -14.13
C VAL A 235 14.08 -5.32 -13.75
N VAL A 236 14.57 -6.11 -14.71
CA VAL A 236 15.63 -7.10 -14.47
C VAL A 236 16.90 -6.44 -13.97
N THR A 237 17.27 -5.28 -14.54
CA THR A 237 18.45 -4.51 -14.12
C THR A 237 18.32 -4.04 -12.67
N VAL A 238 17.17 -3.48 -12.31
CA VAL A 238 16.89 -3.01 -10.95
C VAL A 238 16.93 -4.16 -9.94
N LEU A 239 16.30 -5.29 -10.27
CA LEU A 239 16.32 -6.50 -9.43
C LEU A 239 17.74 -7.05 -9.28
N GLY A 240 18.49 -7.14 -10.37
CA GLY A 240 19.88 -7.59 -10.39
C GLY A 240 20.78 -6.69 -9.54
N TYR A 241 20.64 -5.37 -9.66
CA TYR A 241 21.35 -4.41 -8.83
C TYR A 241 21.08 -4.64 -7.34
N ARG A 242 19.81 -4.83 -6.94
CA ARG A 242 19.47 -5.08 -5.52
C ARG A 242 20.06 -6.38 -5.00
N ILE A 243 20.07 -7.45 -5.80
CA ILE A 243 20.70 -8.73 -5.43
C ILE A 243 22.21 -8.55 -5.21
N ILE A 244 22.88 -7.84 -6.12
CA ILE A 244 24.33 -7.59 -6.02
C ILE A 244 24.65 -6.69 -4.81
N ALA A 245 23.93 -5.57 -4.66
CA ALA A 245 24.15 -4.61 -3.59
C ALA A 245 23.87 -5.17 -2.18
N SER A 246 22.96 -6.16 -2.07
CA SER A 246 22.66 -6.83 -0.80
C SER A 246 23.64 -7.94 -0.41
N GLY A 247 24.55 -8.33 -1.31
CA GLY A 247 25.50 -9.43 -1.10
C GLY A 247 26.62 -9.18 -0.07
N PRO A 248 27.35 -8.05 -0.11
CA PRO A 248 28.46 -7.79 0.83
C PRO A 248 27.99 -7.28 2.20
N ALA A 249 27.07 -6.31 2.23
CA ALA A 249 26.68 -5.60 3.46
C ALA A 249 25.94 -6.49 4.48
N ARG A 250 25.20 -7.51 4.02
CA ARG A 250 24.48 -8.44 4.92
C ARG A 250 25.43 -9.46 5.55
N ARG A 251 26.45 -9.93 4.80
CA ARG A 251 27.47 -10.86 5.31
C ARG A 251 28.34 -10.22 6.39
N ASP A 252 28.68 -8.95 6.24
CA ASP A 252 29.51 -8.24 7.23
C ASP A 252 28.75 -7.90 8.52
N ALA A 253 27.45 -7.59 8.43
CA ALA A 253 26.60 -7.35 9.60
C ALA A 253 26.32 -8.65 10.38
N GLU A 254 26.06 -9.75 9.68
CA GLU A 254 25.83 -11.07 10.28
C GLU A 254 27.12 -11.63 10.91
N ASN A 255 28.27 -11.43 10.26
CA ASN A 255 29.58 -11.79 10.83
C ASN A 255 29.93 -10.94 12.07
N ARG A 256 29.69 -9.63 12.07
CA ARG A 256 29.94 -8.79 13.27
C ARG A 256 29.04 -9.14 14.45
N ALA A 257 27.78 -9.49 14.20
CA ALA A 257 26.86 -9.93 15.26
C ALA A 257 27.32 -11.26 15.90
N LEU A 258 27.94 -12.16 15.14
CA LEU A 258 28.49 -13.41 15.64
C LEU A 258 29.81 -13.21 16.40
N THR A 259 30.61 -12.19 16.07
CA THR A 259 31.86 -11.88 16.79
C THR A 259 31.62 -11.23 18.16
N VAL A 260 30.50 -10.54 18.36
CA VAL A 260 30.15 -9.90 19.65
C VAL A 260 29.59 -10.92 20.67
N ILE A 261 29.28 -12.14 20.23
CA ILE A 261 28.76 -13.24 21.07
C ILE A 261 29.87 -14.25 21.44
N ARG A 262 31.12 -14.01 21.02
CA ARG A 262 32.31 -14.78 21.45
C ARG A 262 33.20 -13.93 22.34
#